data_AF-A0A8J7XNG6-F1
#
_entry.id   AF-A0A8J7XNG6-F1
#
_cell.length_a   1.000
_cell.length_b   1.000
_cell.length_c   1.000
_cell.angle_alpha   90.00
_cell.angle_beta   90.00
_cell.angle_gamma   90.00
#
_symmetry.space_group_name_H-M   'P 1'
#
loop_
_entity.id
_entity.type
_entity.pdbx_description
1 polymer ?
#
loop_
_entity_poly.entity_id
_entity_poly.type
_entity_poly.pdbx_seq_one_letter_code
_entity_poly.pdbx_strand_id
1 'polypeptide(L)'
;MKEILSIIGLYFVMELGDKTMFSSLALAAKYNPWLVFFGALIGLGLVTGLSVLGGQILSQYLSKETIQKVSGILFIAVGILILAGKM
;
A
#
# COMPACT_ATOMS: atom_id res chain seq x y z
N MET A 1 16.94 13.16 -9.02
CA MET A 1 16.33 13.99 -7.94
C MET A 1 14.91 14.38 -8.28
N LYS A 2 14.62 14.77 -9.53
CA LYS A 2 13.24 15.05 -9.98
C LYS A 2 12.32 13.84 -9.79
N GLU A 3 12.81 12.62 -10.05
CA GLU A 3 12.02 11.40 -9.89
C GLU A 3 11.62 11.15 -8.43
N ILE A 4 12.58 11.32 -7.50
CA ILE A 4 12.37 11.12 -6.06
C ILE A 4 11.30 12.10 -5.55
N LEU A 5 11.40 13.37 -5.94
CA LEU A 5 10.45 14.39 -5.52
C LEU A 5 9.04 14.10 -6.07
N SER A 6 8.94 13.66 -7.32
CA SER A 6 7.66 13.26 -7.91
C SER A 6 7.04 12.06 -7.20
N ILE A 7 7.83 11.03 -6.88
CA ILE A 7 7.33 9.85 -6.15
C ILE A 7 6.82 10.26 -4.78
N ILE A 8 7.58 11.04 -4.02
CA ILE A 8 7.16 11.52 -2.69
C ILE A 8 5.88 12.33 -2.79
N GLY A 9 5.78 13.25 -3.75
CA GLY A 9 4.59 14.07 -3.96
C GLY A 9 3.37 13.25 -4.35
N LEU A 10 3.51 12.33 -5.29
CA LEU A 10 2.42 11.44 -5.71
C LEU A 10 1.96 10.53 -4.58
N TYR A 11 2.89 9.93 -3.85
CA TYR A 11 2.57 9.05 -2.72
C TYR A 11 1.85 9.83 -1.63
N PHE A 12 2.30 11.04 -1.32
CA PHE A 12 1.62 11.92 -0.37
C PHE A 12 0.18 12.24 -0.79
N VAL A 13 -0.05 12.56 -2.08
CA VAL A 13 -1.39 12.82 -2.60
C VAL A 13 -2.26 11.56 -2.62
N MET A 14 -1.70 10.38 -2.90
CA MET A 14 -2.43 9.11 -2.88
C MET A 14 -2.85 8.70 -1.47
N GLU A 15 -1.99 8.94 -0.47
CA GLU A 15 -2.24 8.59 0.93
C GLU A 15 -3.07 9.65 1.68
N LEU A 16 -3.24 10.84 1.09
CA LEU A 16 -4.01 11.94 1.68
C LEU A 16 -5.49 11.57 1.81
N GLY A 17 -5.93 11.39 3.05
CA GLY A 17 -7.32 11.04 3.36
C GLY A 17 -7.63 9.55 3.29
N ASP A 18 -6.61 8.69 3.18
CA ASP A 18 -6.81 7.25 3.31
C ASP A 18 -7.13 6.85 4.77
N LYS A 19 -7.78 5.69 4.94
CA LYS A 19 -8.13 5.11 6.24
C LYS A 19 -6.91 4.92 7.14
N THR A 20 -5.74 4.60 6.56
CA THR A 20 -4.49 4.44 7.31
C THR A 20 -4.02 5.76 7.94
N MET A 21 -4.18 6.89 7.24
CA MET A 21 -3.85 8.22 7.74
C MET A 21 -4.73 8.60 8.94
N PHE A 22 -6.05 8.44 8.82
CA PHE A 22 -6.97 8.72 9.92
C PHE A 22 -6.73 7.82 11.13
N SER A 23 -6.42 6.55 10.91
CA SER A 23 -6.08 5.60 11.99
C SER A 23 -4.80 6.00 12.71
N SER A 24 -3.78 6.41 11.96
CA SER A 24 -2.50 6.89 12.53
C SER A 24 -2.68 8.19 13.30
N LEU A 25 -3.51 9.12 12.80
CA LEU A 25 -3.85 10.36 13.49
C LEU A 25 -4.60 10.09 14.80
N ALA A 26 -5.58 9.18 14.80
CA ALA A 26 -6.31 8.79 16.00
C ALA A 26 -5.39 8.14 17.05
N LEU A 27 -4.44 7.31 16.62
CA LEU A 27 -3.42 6.74 17.50
C LEU A 27 -2.48 7.80 18.07
N ALA A 28 -2.03 8.76 17.25
CA ALA A 28 -1.18 9.85 17.68
C ALA A 28 -1.88 10.82 18.64
N ALA A 29 -3.21 10.95 18.55
CA ALA A 29 -4.00 11.73 19.50
C ALA A 29 -4.15 11.04 20.87
N LYS A 30 -4.01 9.70 20.94
CA LYS A 30 -4.17 8.91 22.16
C LYS A 30 -2.86 8.51 22.82
N TYR A 31 -1.80 8.30 22.03
CA TYR A 31 -0.50 7.82 22.49
C TYR A 31 0.61 8.82 22.15
N ASN A 32 1.86 8.53 22.54
CA ASN A 32 2.98 9.40 22.22
C ASN A 32 3.15 9.54 20.68
N PRO A 33 3.03 10.76 20.11
CA PRO A 33 3.06 10.97 18.67
C PRO A 33 4.35 10.47 18.01
N TRP A 34 5.49 10.56 18.70
CA TRP A 34 6.77 10.10 18.19
C TRP A 34 6.82 8.58 18.07
N LEU A 35 6.29 7.86 19.06
CA LEU A 35 6.21 6.39 19.01
C LEU A 35 5.28 5.93 17.89
N VAL A 36 4.13 6.59 17.72
CA VAL A 36 3.19 6.29 16.64
C VAL A 36 3.81 6.58 15.28
N PHE A 37 4.53 7.70 15.14
CA PHE A 37 5.24 8.05 13.91
C PHE A 37 6.27 6.99 13.51
N PHE A 38 7.18 6.61 14.42
CA PHE A 38 8.19 5.59 14.12
C PHE A 38 7.56 4.20 13.90
N GLY A 39 6.51 3.86 14.65
CA GLY A 39 5.77 2.62 14.45
C GLY A 39 5.11 2.54 13.07
N ALA A 40 4.43 3.61 12.64
CA ALA A 40 3.82 3.71 11.32
C ALA A 40 4.86 3.67 10.20
N LEU A 41 5.98 4.40 10.37
CA LEU A 41 7.08 4.41 9.41
C LEU A 41 7.70 3.02 9.21
N ILE A 42 7.99 2.32 10.31
CA ILE A 42 8.55 0.96 10.26
C ILE A 42 7.53 -0.01 9.68
N GLY A 43 6.27 0.07 10.10
CA GLY A 43 5.20 -0.79 9.61
C GLY A 43 5.00 -0.66 8.10
N LEU A 44 4.87 0.58 7.61
CA LEU A 44 4.73 0.86 6.18
C LEU A 44 5.97 0.44 5.39
N GLY A 45 7.16 0.73 5.91
CA GLY A 45 8.42 0.33 5.30
C GLY A 45 8.57 -1.20 5.17
N LEU A 46 8.19 -1.94 6.21
CA LEU A 46 8.22 -3.40 6.21
C LEU A 46 7.22 -3.98 5.22
N VAL A 47 5.95 -3.54 5.25
CA VAL A 47 4.92 -4.05 4.33
C VAL A 47 5.30 -3.78 2.88
N THR A 48 5.83 -2.58 2.60
CA THR A 48 6.24 -2.20 1.25
C THR A 48 7.46 -3.00 0.81
N GLY A 49 8.48 -3.13 1.67
CA GLY A 49 9.67 -3.92 1.40
C GLY A 49 9.34 -5.38 1.11
N LEU A 50 8.51 -6.00 1.96
CA LEU A 50 8.06 -7.38 1.75
C LEU A 50 7.25 -7.55 0.47
N SER A 51 6.39 -6.59 0.13
CA SER A 51 5.60 -6.61 -1.11
C SER A 51 6.50 -6.55 -2.35
N VAL A 52 7.52 -5.68 -2.35
CA VAL A 52 8.47 -5.57 -3.46
C VAL A 52 9.32 -6.83 -3.58
N LEU A 53 9.84 -7.36 -2.47
CA LEU A 53 10.63 -8.59 -2.47
C LEU A 53 9.81 -9.78 -2.97
N GLY A 54 8.60 -9.95 -2.46
CA GLY A 54 7.68 -11.00 -2.90
C GLY A 54 7.33 -10.87 -4.39
N GLY A 55 7.01 -9.66 -4.84
CA GLY A 55 6.74 -9.38 -6.25
C GLY A 55 7.94 -9.66 -7.17
N GLN A 56 9.15 -9.31 -6.71
CA GLN A 56 10.38 -9.58 -7.46
C GLN A 56 10.66 -11.08 -7.58
N ILE A 57 10.54 -11.83 -6.48
CA ILE A 57 10.68 -13.30 -6.51
C ILE A 57 9.65 -13.92 -7.45
N LEU A 58 8.39 -13.52 -7.33
CA LEU A 58 7.32 -14.02 -8.18
C LEU A 58 7.57 -13.73 -9.68
N SER A 59 8.17 -12.58 -9.99
CA SER A 59 8.53 -12.20 -11.36
C SER A 59 9.63 -13.07 -11.99
N GLN A 60 10.41 -13.79 -11.18
CA GLN A 60 11.42 -14.73 -11.68
C GLN A 60 10.83 -16.06 -12.11
N TYR A 61 9.69 -16.46 -11.52
CA TYR A 61 9.04 -17.75 -11.79
C TYR A 61 7.85 -17.64 -12.75
N LEU A 62 7.21 -16.47 -12.82
CA LEU A 62 6.02 -16.25 -13.65
C LEU A 62 6.29 -15.22 -14.76
N SER A 63 5.71 -15.46 -15.93
CA SER A 63 5.76 -14.49 -17.03
C SER A 63 4.98 -13.21 -16.65
N LYS A 64 5.45 -12.05 -17.13
CA LYS A 64 4.76 -10.76 -16.93
C LYS A 64 3.29 -10.80 -17.34
N GLU A 65 2.98 -11.51 -18.42
CA GLU A 65 1.61 -11.67 -18.92
C GLU A 65 0.72 -12.40 -17.91
N THR A 66 1.24 -13.46 -17.27
CA THR A 66 0.51 -14.21 -16.24
C THR A 66 0.25 -13.32 -15.03
N ILE A 67 1.26 -12.59 -14.56
CA ILE A 67 1.12 -11.68 -13.41
C ILE A 67 0.07 -10.60 -13.70
N GLN A 68 0.06 -10.01 -14.89
CA GLN A 68 -0.91 -8.99 -15.29
C GLN A 68 -2.32 -9.55 -15.38
N LYS A 69 -2.53 -10.70 -16.05
CA LYS A 69 -3.85 -11.32 -16.17
C LYS A 69 -4.41 -11.70 -14.80
N VAL A 70 -3.61 -12.34 -13.96
CA VAL A 70 -4.02 -12.76 -12.60
C VAL A 70 -4.35 -11.54 -11.75
N SER A 71 -3.49 -10.52 -11.73
CA SER A 71 -3.74 -9.28 -10.98
C SER A 71 -5.02 -8.58 -11.45
N GLY A 72 -5.23 -8.47 -12.77
CA GLY A 72 -6.43 -7.86 -13.33
C GLY A 72 -7.72 -8.60 -12.95
N ILE A 73 -7.71 -9.93 -13.06
CA ILE A 73 -8.85 -10.77 -12.64
C ILE A 73 -9.13 -10.58 -11.15
N LEU A 74 -8.08 -10.56 -10.32
CA LEU A 74 -8.21 -10.36 -8.87
C LEU A 74 -8.82 -8.99 -8.55
N PHE A 75 -8.36 -7.93 -9.21
CA PHE A 75 -8.90 -6.58 -9.05
C PHE A 75 -10.38 -6.50 -9.44
N ILE A 76 -10.77 -7.11 -10.57
CA ILE A 76 -12.18 -7.17 -11.01
C ILE A 76 -13.03 -7.94 -9.98
N ALA A 77 -12.54 -9.09 -9.52
CA ALA A 77 -13.26 -9.91 -8.54
C ALA A 77 -13.49 -9.14 -7.23
N VAL A 78 -12.47 -8.47 -6.70
CA VAL A 78 -12.60 -7.62 -5.51
C VAL A 78 -13.56 -6.47 -5.77
N GLY A 79 -13.48 -5.80 -6.93
CA GLY A 79 -14.42 -4.74 -7.30
C GLY A 79 -15.88 -5.21 -7.33
N ILE A 80 -16.14 -6.40 -7.86
CA ILE A 80 -17.49 -7.00 -7.86
C ILE A 80 -17.94 -7.31 -6.42
N LEU A 81 -17.06 -7.83 -5.57
CA LEU A 81 -17.40 -8.13 -4.16
C LEU A 81 -17.78 -6.88 -3.38
N ILE A 82 -17.06 -5.78 -3.60
CA ILE A 82 -17.35 -4.46 -3.01
C ILE A 82 -18.71 -3.94 -3.52
N LEU A 83 -18.96 -3.99 -4.83
CA LEU A 83 -20.24 -3.56 -5.41
C LEU A 83 -21.43 -4.41 -4.93
N ALA A 84 -21.20 -5.69 -4.68
CA ALA A 84 -22.19 -6.60 -4.12
C ALA A 84 -22.43 -6.40 -2.60
N GLY A 85 -21.69 -5.49 -1.95
CA GLY A 85 -21.79 -5.23 -0.51
C GLY A 85 -21.35 -6.39 0.37
N LYS A 86 -20.55 -7.32 -0.18
CA LYS A 86 -19.98 -8.47 0.55
C LYS A 86 -18.63 -8.16 1.21
N MET A 87 -18.06 -6.99 0.90
CA MET A 87 -16.91 -6.33 1.51
C MET A 87 -17.23 -4.85 1.64
#